data_AF-A0A4W5KFJ8-F1
#
_entry.id   AF-A0A4W5KFJ8-F1
#
_cell.length_a   1.000
_cell.length_b   1.000
_cell.length_c   1.000
_cell.angle_alpha   90.00
_cell.angle_beta   90.00
_cell.angle_gamma   90.00
#
_symmetry.space_group_name_H-M   'P 1'
#
loop_
_entity.id
_entity.type
_entity.pdbx_description
1 polymer ?
#
loop_
_entity_poly.entity_id
_entity_poly.type
_entity_poly.pdbx_seq_one_letter_code
_entity_poly.pdbx_strand_id
1 'polypeptide(L)'
;MLVFCQDFYSHSNWVDLGYTEPYANLIRPDLPLENLADVSTPTCSDCVNGGFCSNSILPNILNEKKLTSGYMGIFSAAKPEGKCSHGGAADLTSSKVPRGGISKDERRSDNVALHTAAVTVATTATLKLLDDIRGAAGDNNYLRLMGIARSSVVAFVIDTTGSMKDDILEAKRVVNEIIDSKKGTQDEPSQYILVPFNDPGKAGLTLHQAFS
;
A
#
# COMPACT_ATOMS: atom_id res chain seq x y z
N MET A 1 0.35 0.55 -0.52
CA MET A 1 -0.15 -0.84 -0.63
C MET A 1 -1.62 -0.95 -0.24
N LEU A 2 -2.04 -0.48 0.94
CA LEU A 2 -3.46 -0.47 1.37
C LEU A 2 -4.40 0.31 0.43
N VAL A 3 -3.89 1.40 -0.16
CA VAL A 3 -4.65 2.29 -1.05
C VAL A 3 -5.09 1.59 -2.35
N PHE A 4 -4.30 0.65 -2.87
CA PHE A 4 -4.56 0.06 -4.19
C PHE A 4 -5.82 -0.83 -4.23
N CYS A 5 -6.07 -1.62 -3.17
CA CYS A 5 -7.30 -2.42 -3.11
C CYS A 5 -8.52 -1.50 -3.06
N GLN A 6 -8.48 -0.46 -2.22
CA GLN A 6 -9.57 0.50 -2.12
C GLN A 6 -9.82 1.20 -3.47
N ASP A 7 -8.76 1.68 -4.12
CA ASP A 7 -8.81 2.34 -5.44
C ASP A 7 -9.44 1.43 -6.51
N PHE A 8 -8.99 0.18 -6.62
CA PHE A 8 -9.55 -0.75 -7.59
C PHE A 8 -11.05 -1.00 -7.36
N TYR A 9 -11.48 -1.33 -6.13
CA TYR A 9 -12.88 -1.67 -5.88
C TYR A 9 -13.80 -0.44 -5.84
N SER A 10 -13.27 0.77 -5.57
CA SER A 10 -14.06 1.99 -5.63
C SER A 10 -14.17 2.56 -7.05
N HIS A 11 -13.23 2.28 -7.96
CA HIS A 11 -13.21 2.90 -9.30
C HIS A 11 -13.43 1.94 -10.47
N SER A 12 -13.46 0.63 -10.22
CA SER A 12 -13.87 -0.37 -11.21
C SER A 12 -15.35 -0.71 -11.13
N ASN A 13 -15.83 -1.50 -12.09
CA ASN A 13 -17.15 -2.12 -12.04
C ASN A 13 -17.19 -3.47 -11.31
N TRP A 14 -16.14 -3.87 -10.57
CA TRP A 14 -16.03 -5.22 -10.00
C TRP A 14 -17.25 -5.65 -9.18
N VAL A 15 -17.72 -4.78 -8.29
CA VAL A 15 -18.90 -5.06 -7.46
C VAL A 15 -20.21 -4.89 -8.23
N ASP A 16 -20.24 -4.06 -9.28
CA ASP A 16 -21.37 -3.94 -10.21
C ASP A 16 -21.56 -5.23 -11.03
N LEU A 17 -20.47 -5.96 -11.31
CA LEU A 17 -20.50 -7.29 -11.90
C LEU A 17 -21.08 -8.35 -10.94
N GLY A 18 -21.35 -7.99 -9.68
CA GLY A 18 -21.89 -8.89 -8.66
C GLY A 18 -20.83 -9.76 -7.98
N TYR A 19 -19.55 -9.45 -8.15
CA TYR A 19 -18.49 -10.16 -7.44
C TYR A 19 -18.40 -9.69 -5.99
N THR A 20 -18.36 -10.66 -5.08
CA THR A 20 -18.26 -10.45 -3.63
C THR A 20 -16.90 -10.87 -3.05
N GLU A 21 -16.04 -11.46 -3.88
CA GLU A 21 -14.71 -11.92 -3.49
C GLU A 21 -13.62 -11.05 -4.10
N PRO A 22 -12.43 -10.98 -3.47
CA PRO A 22 -11.29 -10.29 -4.05
C PRO A 22 -10.89 -10.87 -5.41
N TYR A 23 -10.54 -10.00 -6.35
CA TYR A 23 -10.01 -10.42 -7.63
C TYR A 23 -8.61 -11.02 -7.44
N ALA A 24 -8.50 -12.35 -7.63
CA ALA A 24 -7.28 -13.11 -7.37
C ALA A 24 -6.04 -12.57 -8.13
N ASN A 25 -6.25 -12.07 -9.35
CA ASN A 25 -5.15 -11.60 -10.20
C ASN A 25 -4.71 -10.18 -9.85
N LEU A 26 -5.49 -9.43 -9.06
CA LEU A 26 -5.26 -8.00 -8.81
C LEU A 26 -3.91 -7.71 -8.14
N ILE A 27 -3.49 -8.58 -7.22
CA ILE A 27 -2.24 -8.44 -6.43
C ILE A 27 -1.11 -9.35 -6.95
N ARG A 28 -1.30 -9.97 -8.10
CA ARG A 28 -0.40 -10.97 -8.67
C ARG A 28 0.18 -10.47 -9.99
N PRO A 29 1.39 -9.88 -9.98
CA PRO A 29 1.98 -9.29 -11.19
C PRO A 29 2.27 -10.32 -12.29
N ASP A 30 2.30 -11.61 -11.93
CA ASP A 30 2.46 -12.75 -12.82
C ASP A 30 1.17 -13.16 -13.55
N LEU A 31 0.00 -12.65 -13.12
CA LEU A 31 -1.30 -13.00 -13.68
C LEU A 31 -1.92 -11.82 -14.42
N PRO A 32 -2.39 -12.00 -15.68
CA PRO A 32 -3.02 -10.92 -16.42
C PRO A 32 -4.40 -10.59 -15.84
N LEU A 33 -4.85 -9.35 -16.04
CA LEU A 33 -6.26 -9.02 -15.86
C LEU A 33 -7.05 -9.60 -17.04
N GLU A 34 -8.12 -10.33 -16.72
CA GLU A 34 -8.97 -11.01 -17.68
C GLU A 34 -10.25 -10.22 -17.99
N ASN A 35 -10.83 -10.53 -19.15
CA ASN A 35 -12.13 -10.05 -19.61
C ASN A 35 -12.30 -8.52 -19.58
N LEU A 36 -11.27 -7.79 -20.01
CA LEU A 36 -11.27 -6.33 -20.03
C LEU A 36 -12.15 -5.77 -21.16
N ALA A 37 -12.78 -4.63 -20.91
CA ALA A 37 -13.45 -3.85 -21.95
C ALA A 37 -12.43 -3.01 -22.75
N ASP A 38 -12.25 -3.33 -24.03
CA ASP A 38 -11.36 -2.59 -24.94
C ASP A 38 -11.71 -1.10 -25.02
N VAL A 39 -10.74 -0.26 -25.41
CA VAL A 39 -10.89 1.21 -25.47
C VAL A 39 -12.11 1.68 -26.28
N SER A 40 -12.47 0.95 -27.33
CA SER A 40 -13.61 1.24 -28.22
C SER A 40 -14.93 0.62 -27.77
N THR A 41 -14.91 -0.30 -26.79
CA THR A 41 -16.13 -0.92 -26.25
C THR A 41 -16.85 0.08 -25.35
N PRO A 42 -18.07 0.53 -25.68
CA PRO A 42 -18.86 1.38 -24.79
C PRO A 42 -19.16 0.65 -23.49
N THR A 43 -19.05 1.34 -22.36
CA THR A 43 -19.25 0.73 -21.04
C THR A 43 -20.27 1.44 -20.16
N CYS A 44 -20.58 2.70 -20.46
CA CYS A 44 -21.53 3.49 -19.68
C CYS A 44 -22.77 3.95 -20.46
N SER A 45 -23.89 3.98 -19.75
CA SER A 45 -25.06 4.76 -20.12
C SER A 45 -24.87 6.23 -19.70
N ASP A 46 -25.52 7.15 -20.40
CA ASP A 46 -25.48 8.59 -20.08
C ASP A 46 -26.45 8.89 -18.94
N CYS A 47 -25.94 9.37 -17.80
CA CYS A 47 -26.81 9.89 -16.74
C CYS A 47 -27.34 11.27 -17.19
N VAL A 48 -28.55 11.32 -17.78
CA VAL A 48 -29.09 12.49 -18.49
C VAL A 48 -29.12 13.78 -17.66
N ASN A 49 -29.34 13.66 -16.35
CA ASN A 49 -29.37 14.78 -15.40
C ASN A 49 -27.98 15.16 -14.85
N GLY A 50 -26.91 14.51 -15.34
CA GLY A 50 -25.58 14.56 -14.74
C GLY A 50 -25.51 13.84 -13.39
N GLY A 51 -24.31 13.84 -12.79
CA GLY A 51 -24.09 13.19 -11.49
C GLY A 51 -24.18 11.65 -11.52
N PHE A 52 -24.27 11.03 -10.35
CA PHE A 52 -24.31 9.57 -10.25
C PHE A 52 -25.73 9.02 -10.47
N CYS A 53 -25.85 7.90 -11.18
CA CYS A 53 -27.11 7.21 -11.40
C CYS A 53 -26.97 5.69 -11.20
N SER A 54 -28.04 5.02 -10.76
CA SER A 54 -27.97 3.62 -10.30
C SER A 54 -27.72 2.57 -11.39
N ASN A 55 -27.69 2.96 -12.67
CA ASN A 55 -27.51 2.06 -13.82
C ASN A 55 -26.46 2.61 -14.82
N SER A 56 -25.39 3.20 -14.30
CA SER A 56 -24.33 3.78 -15.14
C SER A 56 -23.67 2.74 -16.05
N ILE A 57 -23.51 1.47 -15.65
CA ILE A 57 -22.88 0.43 -16.48
C ILE A 57 -23.87 -0.16 -17.49
N LEU A 58 -23.45 -0.35 -18.74
CA LEU A 58 -24.29 -0.94 -19.77
C LEU A 58 -24.62 -2.42 -19.49
N PRO A 59 -25.86 -2.89 -19.77
CA PRO A 59 -26.26 -4.27 -19.49
C PRO A 59 -25.39 -5.35 -20.16
N ASN A 60 -24.91 -5.11 -21.38
CA ASN A 60 -24.03 -6.07 -22.07
C ASN A 60 -22.68 -6.23 -21.34
N ILE A 61 -22.16 -5.17 -20.72
CA ILE A 61 -20.94 -5.25 -19.90
C ILE A 61 -21.17 -6.11 -18.66
N LEU A 62 -22.32 -5.95 -18.01
CA LEU A 62 -22.69 -6.76 -16.83
C LEU A 62 -22.93 -8.23 -17.19
N ASN A 63 -23.58 -8.49 -18.33
CA ASN A 63 -23.89 -9.84 -18.82
C ASN A 63 -22.65 -10.59 -19.29
N GLU A 64 -21.77 -9.92 -20.04
CA GLU A 64 -20.50 -10.49 -20.51
C GLU A 64 -19.41 -10.48 -19.42
N LYS A 65 -19.71 -9.94 -18.23
CA LYS A 65 -18.78 -9.79 -17.09
C LYS A 65 -17.51 -9.01 -17.43
N LYS A 66 -17.60 -8.06 -18.37
CA LYS A 66 -16.44 -7.28 -18.81
C LYS A 66 -16.00 -6.29 -17.73
N LEU A 67 -14.72 -6.33 -17.39
CA LEU A 67 -14.11 -5.42 -16.42
C LEU A 67 -13.80 -4.08 -17.08
N THR A 68 -14.19 -2.99 -16.41
CA THR A 68 -13.90 -1.61 -16.80
C THR A 68 -13.68 -0.75 -15.56
N SER A 69 -13.11 0.43 -15.76
CA SER A 69 -12.96 1.48 -14.74
C SER A 69 -13.51 2.83 -15.22
N GLY A 70 -13.58 3.78 -14.29
CA GLY A 70 -13.92 5.17 -14.58
C GLY A 70 -12.68 5.98 -14.99
N TYR A 71 -12.81 6.76 -16.07
CA TYR A 71 -11.80 7.74 -16.46
C TYR A 71 -11.92 8.98 -15.58
N MET A 72 -10.79 9.50 -15.09
CA MET A 72 -10.72 10.71 -14.28
C MET A 72 -9.91 11.78 -15.01
N GLY A 73 -10.39 13.02 -15.00
CA GLY A 73 -9.64 14.14 -15.57
C GLY A 73 -9.84 15.43 -14.78
N ILE A 74 -8.79 15.89 -14.10
CA ILE A 74 -8.81 17.15 -13.32
C ILE A 74 -8.49 18.39 -14.16
N PHE A 75 -7.81 18.21 -15.31
CA PHE A 75 -7.42 19.30 -16.22
C PHE A 75 -8.01 19.15 -17.63
N SER A 76 -8.68 18.04 -17.90
CA SER A 76 -9.28 17.74 -19.21
C SER A 76 -10.56 16.93 -19.04
N ALA A 77 -11.59 17.28 -19.80
CA ALA A 77 -12.81 16.49 -19.91
C ALA A 77 -12.69 15.33 -20.92
N ALA A 78 -11.50 15.12 -21.51
CA ALA A 78 -11.28 14.10 -22.50
C ALA A 78 -11.34 12.70 -21.88
N LYS A 79 -12.30 11.90 -22.36
CA LYS A 79 -12.34 10.44 -22.21
C LYS A 79 -12.79 9.80 -23.54
N PRO A 80 -12.47 8.51 -23.76
CA PRO A 80 -12.93 7.78 -24.94
C PRO A 80 -14.45 7.71 -24.99
N GLU A 81 -14.99 7.60 -26.21
CA GLU A 81 -16.42 7.56 -26.44
C GLU A 81 -17.05 6.32 -25.79
N GLY A 82 -18.23 6.51 -25.18
CA GLY A 82 -18.95 5.43 -24.48
C GLY A 82 -18.32 4.99 -23.14
N LYS A 83 -17.17 5.55 -22.72
CA LYS A 83 -16.52 5.15 -21.46
C LYS A 83 -17.08 5.87 -20.24
N CYS A 84 -17.09 5.12 -19.15
CA CYS A 84 -17.49 5.63 -17.84
C CYS A 84 -16.51 6.69 -17.35
N SER A 85 -17.04 7.70 -16.68
CA SER A 85 -16.25 8.60 -15.86
C SER A 85 -16.06 8.01 -14.47
N HIS A 86 -15.05 8.51 -13.77
CA HIS A 86 -14.88 8.29 -12.35
C HIS A 86 -16.09 8.88 -11.59
N GLY A 87 -16.39 10.15 -11.80
CA GLY A 87 -17.42 10.87 -11.05
C GLY A 87 -16.84 11.90 -10.09
N GLY A 88 -17.74 12.69 -9.49
CA GLY A 88 -17.39 13.68 -8.46
C GLY A 88 -17.11 15.08 -9.01
N ALA A 89 -17.10 16.07 -8.11
CA ALA A 89 -17.07 17.48 -8.51
C ALA A 89 -15.76 17.90 -9.20
N ALA A 90 -14.66 17.22 -8.90
CA ALA A 90 -13.34 17.48 -9.48
C ALA A 90 -13.10 16.76 -10.82
N ASP A 91 -13.99 15.85 -11.23
CA ASP A 91 -13.82 15.07 -12.46
C ASP A 91 -14.47 15.79 -13.65
N LEU A 92 -13.66 16.49 -14.45
CA LEU A 92 -14.14 17.17 -15.64
C LEU A 92 -14.71 16.21 -16.68
N THR A 93 -14.28 14.94 -16.69
CA THR A 93 -14.81 13.95 -17.64
C THR A 93 -16.26 13.60 -17.35
N SER A 94 -16.72 13.76 -16.11
CA SER A 94 -18.11 13.48 -15.68
C SER A 94 -19.15 14.34 -16.40
N SER A 95 -18.72 15.48 -16.96
CA SER A 95 -19.55 16.38 -17.76
C SER A 95 -19.65 15.96 -19.24
N LYS A 96 -18.78 15.05 -19.71
CA LYS A 96 -18.76 14.54 -21.08
C LYS A 96 -19.59 13.26 -21.19
N VAL A 97 -20.41 13.18 -22.24
CA VAL A 97 -21.24 12.00 -22.54
C VAL A 97 -20.35 10.75 -22.74
N PRO A 98 -20.68 9.60 -22.12
CA PRO A 98 -21.75 9.38 -21.15
C PRO A 98 -21.47 10.06 -19.79
N ARG A 99 -22.35 10.96 -19.35
CA ARG A 99 -22.18 11.76 -18.13
C ARG A 99 -22.36 10.92 -16.88
N GLY A 100 -21.83 11.44 -15.79
CA GLY A 100 -21.96 10.87 -14.46
C GLY A 100 -20.67 10.22 -13.99
N GLY A 101 -20.79 9.09 -13.29
CA GLY A 101 -19.63 8.40 -12.74
C GLY A 101 -19.97 7.04 -12.19
N ILE A 102 -18.94 6.22 -12.00
CA ILE A 102 -19.07 4.88 -11.41
C ILE A 102 -18.36 4.76 -10.06
N SER A 103 -17.77 5.83 -9.53
CA SER A 103 -17.01 5.76 -8.30
C SER A 103 -17.88 5.44 -7.08
N LYS A 104 -17.28 4.67 -6.17
CA LYS A 104 -17.83 4.32 -4.86
C LYS A 104 -17.00 4.90 -3.71
N ASP A 105 -16.25 5.97 -3.95
CA ASP A 105 -15.42 6.61 -2.92
C ASP A 105 -16.26 7.09 -1.73
N GLU A 106 -17.37 7.75 -2.07
CA GLU A 106 -18.30 8.27 -1.10
C GLU A 106 -19.59 7.44 -1.09
N ARG A 107 -20.13 7.26 0.13
CA ARG A 107 -21.45 6.69 0.33
C ARG A 107 -22.50 7.73 -0.01
N ARG A 108 -23.30 7.45 -1.03
CA ARG A 108 -24.40 8.29 -1.51
C ARG A 108 -25.70 7.50 -1.47
N SER A 109 -26.83 8.19 -1.55
CA SER A 109 -28.15 7.56 -1.52
C SER A 109 -28.38 6.60 -2.70
N ASP A 110 -27.77 6.88 -3.86
CA ASP A 110 -27.93 6.12 -5.10
C ASP A 110 -27.03 4.89 -5.21
N ASN A 111 -25.98 4.79 -4.38
CA ASN A 111 -24.94 3.75 -4.49
C ASN A 111 -24.69 2.96 -3.19
N VAL A 112 -25.51 3.12 -2.14
CA VAL A 112 -25.26 2.54 -0.80
C VAL A 112 -24.80 1.08 -0.87
N ALA A 113 -25.53 0.24 -1.61
CA ALA A 113 -25.21 -1.18 -1.74
C ALA A 113 -23.86 -1.42 -2.41
N LEU A 114 -23.56 -0.71 -3.49
CA LEU A 114 -22.28 -0.81 -4.22
C LEU A 114 -21.11 -0.29 -3.38
N HIS A 115 -21.29 0.82 -2.65
CA HIS A 115 -20.27 1.34 -1.74
C HIS A 115 -19.97 0.34 -0.61
N THR A 116 -21.00 -0.20 0.03
CA THR A 116 -20.80 -1.22 1.08
C THR A 116 -20.13 -2.48 0.54
N ALA A 117 -20.51 -2.94 -0.66
CA ALA A 117 -19.85 -4.06 -1.32
C ALA A 117 -18.37 -3.75 -1.61
N ALA A 118 -18.06 -2.59 -2.17
CA ALA A 118 -16.69 -2.18 -2.49
C ALA A 118 -15.82 -2.11 -1.23
N VAL A 119 -16.31 -1.50 -0.14
CA VAL A 119 -15.60 -1.45 1.15
C VAL A 119 -15.34 -2.85 1.69
N THR A 120 -16.33 -3.74 1.61
CA THR A 120 -16.21 -5.12 2.10
C THR A 120 -15.14 -5.86 1.31
N VAL A 121 -15.22 -5.86 -0.01
CA VAL A 121 -14.25 -6.58 -0.87
C VAL A 121 -12.85 -5.97 -0.76
N ALA A 122 -12.73 -4.64 -0.68
CA ALA A 122 -11.45 -3.97 -0.47
C ALA A 122 -10.81 -4.35 0.88
N THR A 123 -11.61 -4.45 1.94
CA THR A 123 -11.14 -4.89 3.25
C THR A 123 -10.66 -6.33 3.21
N THR A 124 -11.46 -7.24 2.63
CA THR A 124 -11.07 -8.65 2.47
C THR A 124 -9.80 -8.81 1.63
N ALA A 125 -9.70 -8.10 0.51
CA ALA A 125 -8.52 -8.13 -0.35
C ALA A 125 -7.27 -7.62 0.37
N THR A 126 -7.44 -6.57 1.18
CA THR A 126 -6.37 -5.99 1.99
C THR A 126 -5.89 -6.97 3.06
N LEU A 127 -6.82 -7.62 3.78
CA LEU A 127 -6.47 -8.63 4.78
C LEU A 127 -5.72 -9.79 4.15
N LYS A 128 -6.21 -10.31 3.02
CA LYS A 128 -5.54 -11.38 2.27
C LYS A 128 -4.12 -10.98 1.84
N LEU A 129 -3.94 -9.76 1.34
CA LEU A 129 -2.62 -9.26 0.96
C LEU A 129 -1.67 -9.18 2.17
N LEU A 130 -2.16 -8.71 3.32
CA LEU A 130 -1.36 -8.65 4.54
C LEU A 130 -0.97 -10.05 5.05
N ASP A 131 -1.88 -11.01 4.97
CA ASP A 131 -1.62 -12.41 5.32
C ASP A 131 -0.62 -13.06 4.36
N ASP A 132 -0.75 -12.82 3.05
CA ASP A 132 0.18 -13.32 2.03
C ASP A 132 1.60 -12.77 2.28
N ILE A 133 1.71 -11.48 2.61
CA ILE A 133 3.00 -10.85 2.95
C ILE A 133 3.56 -11.39 4.25
N ARG A 134 2.73 -11.58 5.27
CA ARG A 134 3.15 -12.19 6.53
C ARG A 134 3.68 -13.62 6.29
N GLY A 135 2.96 -14.42 5.50
CA GLY A 135 3.36 -15.78 5.15
C GLY A 135 4.67 -15.83 4.36
N ALA A 136 4.87 -14.89 3.43
CA ALA A 136 6.09 -14.83 2.61
C ALA A 136 7.32 -14.27 3.36
N ALA A 137 7.12 -13.24 4.20
CA ALA A 137 8.22 -12.55 4.89
C ALA A 137 8.60 -13.23 6.23
N GLY A 138 7.67 -13.96 6.84
CA GLY A 138 7.76 -14.47 8.20
C GLY A 138 7.43 -13.41 9.25
N ASP A 139 6.96 -13.86 10.42
CA ASP A 139 6.40 -13.01 11.48
C ASP A 139 7.32 -11.86 11.91
N ASN A 140 8.62 -12.12 12.13
CA ASN A 140 9.57 -11.10 12.57
C ASN A 140 9.74 -9.97 11.56
N ASN A 141 9.90 -10.30 10.27
CA ASN A 141 10.05 -9.31 9.22
C ASN A 141 8.74 -8.58 8.95
N TYR A 142 7.60 -9.28 9.05
CA TYR A 142 6.29 -8.66 8.95
C TYR A 142 6.06 -7.63 10.06
N LEU A 143 6.38 -7.94 11.31
CA LEU A 143 6.28 -7.00 12.42
C LEU A 143 7.20 -5.79 12.24
N ARG A 144 8.41 -5.99 11.67
CA ARG A 144 9.33 -4.90 11.30
C ARG A 144 8.73 -4.02 10.19
N LEU A 145 8.16 -4.61 9.14
CA LEU A 145 7.48 -3.90 8.05
C LEU A 145 6.30 -3.05 8.56
N MET A 146 5.53 -3.59 9.51
CA MET A 146 4.40 -2.89 10.13
C MET A 146 4.83 -1.81 11.14
N GLY A 147 6.13 -1.63 11.38
CA GLY A 147 6.66 -0.68 12.37
C GLY A 147 6.33 -1.05 13.83
N ILE A 148 5.85 -2.28 14.07
CA ILE A 148 5.54 -2.81 15.41
C ILE A 148 6.83 -3.25 16.09
N ALA A 149 7.69 -3.98 15.38
CA ALA A 149 9.04 -4.28 15.82
C ALA A 149 9.95 -3.15 15.36
N ARG A 150 10.42 -2.32 16.30
CA ARG A 150 11.34 -1.22 15.99
C ARG A 150 12.75 -1.80 15.83
N SER A 151 13.29 -1.66 14.63
CA SER A 151 14.72 -1.78 14.40
C SER A 151 15.40 -0.59 15.09
N SER A 152 15.97 -0.81 16.28
CA SER A 152 16.83 0.18 16.92
C SER A 152 18.25 0.06 16.36
N VAL A 153 19.05 1.12 16.46
CA VAL A 153 20.50 1.06 16.25
C VAL A 153 21.14 1.44 17.56
N VAL A 154 22.10 0.65 18.02
CA VAL A 154 22.83 0.94 19.27
C VAL A 154 24.25 1.34 18.90
N ALA A 155 24.65 2.52 19.36
CA ALA A 155 26.03 3.01 19.22
C ALA A 155 26.74 2.96 20.57
N PHE A 156 27.87 2.27 20.61
CA PHE A 156 28.79 2.27 21.74
C PHE A 156 29.92 3.24 21.45
N VAL A 157 29.99 4.32 22.22
CA VAL A 157 31.06 5.32 22.13
C VAL A 157 32.03 5.06 23.28
N ILE A 158 33.25 4.62 22.97
CA ILE A 158 34.23 4.17 23.98
C ILE A 158 35.45 5.08 23.96
N ASP A 159 35.79 5.63 25.12
CA ASP A 159 37.04 6.34 25.33
C ASP A 159 38.20 5.33 25.29
N THR A 160 39.18 5.61 24.44
CA THR A 160 40.39 4.80 24.26
C THR A 160 41.66 5.49 24.76
N THR A 161 41.52 6.57 25.55
CA THR A 161 42.64 7.23 26.22
C THR A 161 43.39 6.28 27.16
N GLY A 162 44.65 6.62 27.45
CA GLY A 162 45.52 5.78 28.29
C GLY A 162 44.96 5.51 29.70
N SER A 163 44.12 6.41 30.24
CA SER A 163 43.42 6.24 31.53
C SER A 163 42.35 5.14 31.49
N MET A 164 41.84 4.79 30.32
CA MET A 164 40.80 3.76 30.14
C MET A 164 41.36 2.35 29.97
N LYS A 165 42.70 2.19 29.99
CA LYS A 165 43.37 0.94 29.62
C LYS A 165 42.89 -0.27 30.43
N ASP A 166 42.62 -0.09 31.72
CA ASP A 166 42.18 -1.16 32.62
C ASP A 166 40.66 -1.41 32.51
N ASP A 167 39.89 -0.37 32.14
CA ASP A 167 38.42 -0.43 32.04
C ASP A 167 37.91 -0.92 30.68
N ILE A 168 38.74 -0.89 29.62
CA ILE A 168 38.36 -1.35 28.27
C ILE A 168 37.91 -2.81 28.26
N LEU A 169 38.52 -3.67 29.09
CA LEU A 169 38.11 -5.08 29.18
C LEU A 169 36.71 -5.22 29.77
N GLU A 170 36.39 -4.43 30.79
CA GLU A 170 35.05 -4.42 31.39
C GLU A 170 34.02 -3.81 30.45
N ALA A 171 34.37 -2.74 29.73
CA ALA A 171 33.51 -2.15 28.71
C ALA A 171 33.13 -3.17 27.63
N LYS A 172 34.10 -3.98 27.16
CA LYS A 172 33.83 -5.08 26.20
C LYS A 172 32.89 -6.13 26.79
N ARG A 173 33.07 -6.50 28.06
CA ARG A 173 32.21 -7.47 28.75
C ARG A 173 30.76 -7.00 28.78
N VAL A 174 30.54 -5.75 29.20
CA VAL A 174 29.20 -5.14 29.28
C VAL A 174 28.55 -4.99 27.91
N VAL A 175 29.31 -4.61 26.87
CA VAL A 175 28.80 -4.53 25.49
C VAL A 175 28.28 -5.88 25.02
N ASN A 176 29.04 -6.96 25.21
CA ASN A 176 28.61 -8.30 24.83
C ASN A 176 27.38 -8.76 25.62
N GLU A 177 27.31 -8.45 26.92
CA GLU A 177 26.15 -8.74 27.76
C GLU A 177 24.88 -8.05 27.23
N ILE A 178 24.98 -6.78 26.82
CA ILE A 178 23.86 -6.05 26.20
C ILE A 178 23.45 -6.70 24.88
N ILE A 179 24.40 -7.06 24.02
CA ILE A 179 24.12 -7.72 22.74
C ILE A 179 23.39 -9.04 22.97
N ASP A 180 23.94 -9.91 23.81
CA ASP A 180 23.40 -11.24 24.07
C ASP A 180 22.02 -11.18 24.75
N SER A 181 21.79 -10.21 25.64
CA SER A 181 20.48 -10.03 26.30
C SER A 181 19.37 -9.58 25.34
N LYS A 182 19.73 -9.02 24.18
CA LYS A 182 18.79 -8.49 23.19
C LYS A 182 18.66 -9.36 21.95
N LYS A 183 19.66 -10.20 21.66
CA LYS A 183 19.68 -11.13 20.53
C LYS A 183 18.43 -12.01 20.48
N GLY A 184 17.74 -12.04 19.34
CA GLY A 184 16.53 -12.84 19.15
C GLY A 184 15.27 -12.30 19.85
N THR A 185 15.33 -11.12 20.48
CA THR A 185 14.17 -10.45 21.09
C THR A 185 13.59 -9.37 20.18
N GLN A 186 12.39 -8.84 20.50
CA GLN A 186 11.83 -7.68 19.79
C GLN A 186 12.71 -6.42 19.91
N ASP A 187 13.55 -6.36 20.95
CA ASP A 187 14.46 -5.25 21.22
C ASP A 187 15.82 -5.40 20.52
N GLU A 188 16.04 -6.47 19.76
CA GLU A 188 17.31 -6.68 19.04
C GLU A 188 17.57 -5.51 18.08
N PRO A 189 18.66 -4.75 18.27
CA PRO A 189 19.07 -3.71 17.35
C PRO A 189 19.33 -4.29 15.96
N SER A 190 18.89 -3.56 14.93
CA SER A 190 19.22 -3.86 13.53
C SER A 190 20.70 -3.70 13.21
N GLN A 191 21.42 -2.93 14.02
CA GLN A 191 22.83 -2.63 13.83
C GLN A 191 23.48 -2.21 15.15
N TYR A 192 24.74 -2.62 15.32
CA TYR A 192 25.63 -2.14 16.38
C TYR A 192 26.75 -1.31 15.76
N ILE A 193 27.02 -0.13 16.32
CA ILE A 193 28.08 0.77 15.88
C ILE A 193 29.07 0.95 17.03
N LEU A 194 30.35 0.68 16.79
CA LEU A 194 31.41 0.99 17.75
C LEU A 194 32.16 2.23 17.29
N VAL A 195 32.22 3.24 18.15
CA VAL A 195 32.90 4.51 17.91
C VAL A 195 33.98 4.71 18.97
N PRO A 196 35.26 4.42 18.68
CA PRO A 196 36.34 4.80 19.57
C PRO A 196 36.54 6.32 19.52
N PHE A 197 36.80 6.94 20.68
CA PHE A 197 37.23 8.34 20.74
C PHE A 197 38.49 8.51 21.58
N ASN A 198 39.29 9.51 21.23
CA ASN A 198 40.53 9.92 21.88
C ASN A 198 40.82 11.38 21.47
N ASP A 199 41.04 12.31 22.39
CA ASP A 199 41.17 13.77 22.12
C ASP A 199 42.49 14.32 22.75
N PRO A 200 43.18 15.37 22.25
CA PRO A 200 42.87 16.28 21.14
C PRO A 200 44.03 16.55 20.16
N GLY A 201 43.89 16.13 18.90
CA GLY A 201 44.84 16.49 17.86
C GLY A 201 44.85 15.56 16.66
N LYS A 202 43.83 15.67 15.79
CA LYS A 202 43.73 14.99 14.49
C LYS A 202 43.83 13.45 14.53
N ALA A 203 42.70 12.77 14.67
CA ALA A 203 42.48 11.49 13.99
C ALA A 203 40.98 11.28 13.79
N GLY A 204 40.58 10.97 12.55
CA GLY A 204 39.18 10.95 12.12
C GLY A 204 38.32 9.88 12.80
N LEU A 205 37.02 10.15 12.85
CA LEU A 205 35.97 9.17 13.14
C LEU A 205 36.19 7.95 12.23
N THR A 206 36.62 6.83 12.82
CA THR A 206 36.68 5.56 12.11
C THR A 206 35.46 4.75 12.52
N LEU A 207 34.47 4.66 11.62
CA LEU A 207 33.30 3.82 11.82
C LEU A 207 33.70 2.36 11.60
N HIS A 208 33.61 1.53 12.63
CA HIS A 208 33.64 0.08 12.48
C HIS A 208 32.20 -0.45 12.57
N GLN A 209 31.68 -0.89 11.43
CA GLN A 209 30.42 -1.63 11.35
C GLN A 209 30.71 -3.06 11.79
N ALA A 210 30.17 -3.48 12.94
CA ALA A 210 30.09 -4.90 13.26
C ALA A 210 28.83 -5.43 12.57
N PHE A 211 29.00 -6.12 11.43
CA PHE A 211 27.91 -6.89 10.86
C PHE A 211 27.64 -8.11 11.76
N SER A 212 26.36 -8.38 11.96
CA SER A 212 25.82 -9.51 12.70
C SER A 212 26.21 -10.87 12.13
#